data_AF-A0AAD4G994-F1
#
_entry.id   AF-A0AAD4G994-F1
#
_cell.length_a   1.000
_cell.length_b   1.000
_cell.length_c   1.000
_cell.angle_alpha   90.00
_cell.angle_beta   90.00
_cell.angle_gamma   90.00
#
_symmetry.space_group_name_H-M   'P 1'
#
loop_
_entity.id
_entity.type
_entity.pdbx_description
1 polymer ?
#
loop_
_entity_poly.entity_id
_entity_poly.type
_entity_poly.pdbx_seq_one_letter_code
_entity_poly.pdbx_strand_id
1 'polypeptide(L)'
;KVVDIELGGQEVITIGLDNFDPNSDGVLDLLKEGQCRVSVWAKLAGGCWRRGYLSAAERIAHSAIECTWLDGLIQMAQRRSHLQYMRYLANIKIARAQRAPKLILPDARKHL
;
A
#
# COMPACT_ATOMS: atom_id res chain seq x y z
N LYS A 1 -16.35 4.68 5.60
CA LYS A 1 -15.17 4.88 6.48
C LYS A 1 -14.30 5.99 5.91
N VAL A 2 -13.92 6.96 6.72
CA VAL A 2 -13.12 8.13 6.30
C VAL A 2 -11.72 8.11 6.93
N VAL A 3 -10.78 8.80 6.30
CA VAL A 3 -9.42 9.04 6.80
C VAL A 3 -9.13 10.53 6.66
N ASP A 4 -8.71 11.15 7.75
CA ASP A 4 -8.33 12.57 7.77
C ASP A 4 -6.82 12.71 7.61
N ILE A 5 -6.43 13.68 6.79
CA ILE A 5 -5.05 14.05 6.46
C ILE A 5 -4.85 15.50 6.86
N GLU A 6 -3.91 15.74 7.77
CA GLU A 6 -3.49 17.10 8.13
C GLU A 6 -2.38 17.56 7.18
N LEU A 7 -2.57 18.70 6.53
CA LEU A 7 -1.58 19.41 5.73
C LEU A 7 -1.11 20.65 6.48
N GLY A 8 0.20 20.75 6.73
CA GLY A 8 0.81 21.95 7.33
C GLY A 8 0.28 22.35 8.71
N GLY A 9 -0.44 21.47 9.41
CA GLY A 9 -1.00 21.70 10.74
C GLY A 9 -2.27 22.56 10.79
N GLN A 10 -2.83 22.98 9.65
CA GLN A 10 -3.99 23.88 9.59
C GLN A 10 -5.12 23.38 8.68
N GLU A 11 -4.80 22.64 7.63
CA GLU A 11 -5.78 22.13 6.68
C GLU A 11 -6.02 20.62 6.91
N VAL A 12 -7.28 20.19 6.96
CA VAL A 12 -7.65 18.78 7.13
C VAL A 12 -8.43 18.33 5.90
N ILE A 13 -7.88 17.36 5.16
CA ILE A 13 -8.53 16.72 4.03
C ILE A 13 -9.11 15.38 4.48
N THR A 14 -10.42 15.23 4.36
CA THR A 14 -11.12 13.98 4.66
C THR A 14 -11.29 13.15 3.39
N ILE A 15 -10.61 12.01 3.34
CA ILE A 15 -10.75 11.03 2.24
C ILE A 15 -11.77 9.97 2.63
N GLY A 16 -12.86 9.92 1.86
CA GLY A 16 -13.80 8.80 1.90
C GLY A 16 -13.17 7.56 1.29
N LEU A 17 -12.86 6.55 2.11
CA LEU A 17 -12.31 5.31 1.57
C LEU A 17 -13.28 4.65 0.59
N ASP A 18 -14.59 4.79 0.79
CA ASP A 18 -15.62 4.04 0.04
C ASP A 18 -15.75 4.45 -1.44
N ASN A 19 -15.44 5.70 -1.77
CA ASN A 19 -15.40 6.23 -3.14
C ASN A 19 -13.98 6.58 -3.58
N PHE A 20 -12.98 5.92 -3.00
CA PHE A 20 -11.58 6.19 -3.29
C PHE A 20 -11.20 5.74 -4.70
N ASP A 21 -10.71 6.66 -5.54
CA ASP A 21 -10.14 6.34 -6.83
C ASP A 21 -8.75 5.67 -6.65
N PRO A 22 -8.60 4.39 -6.99
CA PRO A 22 -7.33 3.67 -6.84
C PRO A 22 -6.18 4.19 -7.73
N ASN A 23 -6.46 5.04 -8.72
CA ASN A 23 -5.45 5.59 -9.64
C ASN A 23 -5.08 7.05 -9.32
N SER A 24 -5.66 7.66 -8.29
CA SER A 24 -5.41 9.07 -7.98
C SER A 24 -4.00 9.27 -7.41
N ASP A 25 -3.04 9.57 -8.28
CA ASP A 25 -1.67 9.96 -7.91
C ASP A 25 -1.66 11.16 -6.95
N GLY A 26 -2.62 12.07 -7.09
CA GLY A 26 -2.78 13.22 -6.20
C GLY A 26 -2.99 12.85 -4.73
N VAL A 27 -3.51 11.66 -4.41
CA VAL A 27 -3.63 11.24 -3.00
C VAL A 27 -2.28 10.83 -2.42
N LEU A 28 -1.43 10.19 -3.24
CA LEU A 28 -0.08 9.84 -2.81
C LEU A 28 0.74 11.10 -2.57
N ASP A 29 0.58 12.12 -3.41
CA ASP A 29 1.28 13.39 -3.27
C ASP A 29 0.79 14.15 -2.03
N LEU A 30 -0.52 14.20 -1.77
CA LEU A 30 -1.08 14.75 -0.53
C LEU A 30 -0.55 14.05 0.73
N LEU A 31 -0.44 12.71 0.70
CA LEU A 31 0.09 11.94 1.84
C LEU A 31 1.58 12.24 2.09
N LYS A 32 2.35 12.50 1.02
CA LYS A 32 3.77 12.88 1.08
C LYS A 32 3.94 14.30 1.62
N GLU A 33 3.22 15.25 1.05
CA GLU A 33 3.25 16.67 1.43
C GLU A 33 2.80 16.87 2.88
N GLY A 34 1.77 16.14 3.31
CA GLY A 34 1.29 16.18 4.69
C GLY A 34 2.16 15.46 5.71
N GLN A 35 3.30 14.87 5.30
CA GLN A 35 4.16 14.03 6.16
C GLN A 35 3.34 13.07 7.04
N CYS A 36 2.36 12.43 6.42
CA CYS A 36 1.30 11.75 7.16
C CYS A 36 1.82 10.64 8.07
N ARG A 37 1.23 10.53 9.26
CA ARG A 37 1.53 9.43 10.18
C ARG A 37 1.38 8.09 9.48
N VAL A 38 2.27 7.16 9.81
CA VAL A 38 2.30 5.80 9.24
C VAL A 38 0.96 5.05 9.41
N SER A 39 0.16 5.36 10.43
CA SER A 39 -1.17 4.78 10.60
C SER A 39 -2.17 5.17 9.51
N VAL A 40 -2.04 6.35 8.90
CA VAL A 40 -2.90 6.87 7.81
C VAL A 40 -2.67 6.06 6.54
N TRP A 41 -1.40 5.95 6.13
CA TRP A 41 -0.94 5.12 5.02
C TRP A 41 -1.40 3.66 5.15
N ALA A 42 -1.26 3.06 6.33
CA ALA A 42 -1.70 1.68 6.58
C ALA A 42 -3.22 1.49 6.48
N LYS A 43 -4.01 2.48 6.94
CA LYS A 43 -5.48 2.47 6.79
C LYS A 43 -5.88 2.55 5.32
N LEU A 44 -5.20 3.38 4.52
CA LEU A 44 -5.48 3.55 3.10
C LEU A 44 -5.13 2.29 2.30
N ALA A 45 -3.93 1.74 2.50
CA ALA A 45 -3.47 0.50 1.87
C ALA A 45 -4.40 -0.68 2.22
N GLY A 46 -4.77 -0.82 3.50
CA GLY A 46 -5.71 -1.84 3.94
C GLY A 46 -7.14 -1.64 3.39
N GLY A 47 -7.55 -0.39 3.17
CA GLY A 47 -8.79 -0.04 2.47
C GLY A 47 -8.79 -0.50 1.02
N CYS A 48 -7.72 -0.19 0.28
CA CYS A 48 -7.53 -0.62 -1.11
C CYS A 48 -7.49 -2.14 -1.22
N TRP A 49 -6.75 -2.80 -0.31
CA TRP A 49 -6.67 -4.26 -0.24
C TRP A 49 -8.05 -4.91 -0.14
N ARG A 50 -8.87 -4.48 0.82
CA ARG A 50 -10.19 -5.11 1.09
C ARG A 50 -11.16 -4.97 -0.09
N ARG A 51 -10.93 -4.01 -0.99
CA ARG A 51 -11.71 -3.82 -2.21
C ARG A 51 -11.15 -4.53 -3.44
N GLY A 52 -10.01 -5.22 -3.30
CA GLY A 52 -9.35 -5.89 -4.43
C GLY A 52 -8.50 -4.95 -5.29
N TYR A 53 -8.29 -3.69 -4.88
CA TYR A 53 -7.39 -2.74 -5.55
C TYR A 53 -5.93 -3.03 -5.18
N LEU A 54 -5.44 -4.20 -5.60
CA LEU A 54 -4.13 -4.73 -5.19
C LEU A 54 -2.97 -3.86 -5.66
N SER A 55 -3.03 -3.34 -6.89
CA SER A 55 -1.98 -2.47 -7.43
C SER A 55 -1.91 -1.13 -6.68
N ALA A 56 -3.06 -0.53 -6.35
CA ALA A 56 -3.10 0.69 -5.55
C ALA A 56 -2.55 0.44 -4.13
N ALA A 57 -2.97 -0.65 -3.49
CA ALA A 57 -2.48 -1.03 -2.17
C ALA A 57 -0.96 -1.24 -2.14
N GLU A 58 -0.39 -1.85 -3.17
CA GLU A 58 1.05 -2.04 -3.32
C GLU A 58 1.77 -0.70 -3.51
N ARG A 59 1.28 0.16 -4.41
CA ARG A 59 1.85 1.51 -4.63
C ARG A 59 1.88 2.34 -3.35
N ILE A 60 0.76 2.38 -2.62
CA ILE A 60 0.66 3.09 -1.33
C ILE A 60 1.68 2.54 -0.33
N ALA A 61 1.82 1.20 -0.24
CA ALA A 61 2.77 0.59 0.67
C ALA A 61 4.23 0.92 0.30
N HIS A 62 4.59 0.92 -0.99
CA HIS A 62 5.91 1.32 -1.45
C HIS A 62 6.22 2.78 -1.15
N SER A 63 5.31 3.70 -1.48
CA SER A 63 5.50 5.12 -1.18
C SER A 63 5.60 5.39 0.32
N ALA A 64 4.83 4.69 1.16
CA ALA A 64 4.96 4.79 2.61
C ALA A 64 6.35 4.36 3.10
N ILE A 65 6.91 3.29 2.53
CA ILE A 65 8.27 2.83 2.87
C ILE A 65 9.31 3.87 2.45
N GLU A 66 9.21 4.41 1.24
CA GLU A 66 10.14 5.43 0.74
C GLU A 66 10.14 6.67 1.63
N CYS A 67 8.97 7.20 1.98
CA CYS A 67 8.85 8.38 2.84
C CYS A 67 9.34 8.11 4.27
N THR A 68 8.99 6.96 4.85
CA THR A 68 9.42 6.61 6.21
C THR A 68 10.91 6.27 6.30
N TRP A 69 11.54 5.86 5.20
CA TRP A 69 12.96 5.57 5.15
C TRP A 69 13.82 6.84 4.95
N LEU A 70 13.31 7.81 4.18
CA LEU A 70 13.98 9.10 3.96
C LEU A 70 14.02 9.99 5.21
N ASP A 71 13.00 9.93 6.08
CA ASP A 71 12.93 10.76 7.29
C ASP A 71 13.84 10.30 8.45
N GLY A 72 14.67 9.26 8.25
CA GLY A 72 15.77 8.87 9.16
C GLY A 72 15.38 8.41 10.59
N LEU A 73 14.12 8.56 11.00
CA LEU A 73 13.67 8.34 12.36
C LEU A 73 13.04 6.96 12.51
N ILE A 74 13.88 5.91 12.55
CA ILE A 74 13.49 4.59 13.04
C ILE A 74 13.25 4.67 14.56
N GLN A 75 12.18 5.37 14.97
CA GLN A 75 11.62 5.26 16.30
C GLN A 75 10.85 3.93 16.37
N MET A 76 10.93 3.25 17.52
CA MET A 76 10.45 1.87 17.68
C MET A 76 8.96 1.66 17.32
N ALA A 77 8.13 2.71 17.38
CA ALA A 77 6.73 2.69 16.92
C ALA A 77 6.58 2.56 15.39
N GLN A 78 7.52 3.11 14.61
CA GLN A 78 7.52 2.97 13.15
C GLN A 78 7.93 1.55 12.70
N ARG A 79 8.73 0.81 13.48
CA ARG A 79 9.11 -0.59 13.14
C ARG A 79 7.90 -1.54 13.11
N ARG A 80 6.98 -1.44 14.08
CA ARG A 80 5.72 -2.23 14.04
C ARG A 80 4.89 -1.89 12.81
N SER A 81 4.87 -0.62 12.43
CA SER A 81 4.14 -0.12 11.28
C SER A 81 4.76 -0.59 9.96
N HIS A 82 6.09 -0.62 9.88
CA HIS A 82 6.86 -1.20 8.78
C HIS A 82 6.56 -2.69 8.58
N LEU A 83 6.51 -3.46 9.68
CA LEU A 83 6.13 -4.87 9.63
C LEU A 83 4.71 -5.06 9.04
N GLN A 84 3.79 -4.14 9.30
CA GLN A 84 2.44 -4.21 8.72
C GLN A 84 2.45 -3.98 7.21
N TYR A 85 3.27 -3.07 6.68
CA TYR A 85 3.42 -2.91 5.23
C TYR A 85 4.05 -4.12 4.58
N MET A 86 5.11 -4.65 5.18
CA MET A 86 5.75 -5.88 4.70
C MET A 86 4.76 -7.05 4.67
N ARG A 87 3.87 -7.14 5.68
CA ARG A 87 2.79 -8.13 5.69
C ARG A 87 1.80 -7.94 4.56
N TYR A 88 1.39 -6.71 4.26
CA TYR A 88 0.52 -6.42 3.12
C TYR A 88 1.21 -6.80 1.80
N LEU A 89 2.45 -6.38 1.57
CA LEU A 89 3.19 -6.71 0.36
C LEU A 89 3.38 -8.22 0.19
N ALA A 90 3.71 -8.94 1.28
CA ALA A 90 3.83 -10.39 1.27
C ALA A 90 2.52 -11.07 0.85
N ASN A 91 1.39 -10.63 1.42
CA ASN A 91 0.09 -11.16 1.04
C ASN A 91 -0.22 -10.86 -0.43
N ILE A 92 0.09 -9.66 -0.95
CA ILE A 92 -0.15 -9.30 -2.37
C ILE A 92 0.64 -10.25 -3.26
N LYS A 93 1.91 -10.51 -2.92
CA LYS A 93 2.77 -11.44 -3.65
C LYS A 93 2.23 -12.86 -3.64
N ILE A 94 1.74 -13.35 -2.50
CA ILE A 94 1.10 -14.68 -2.40
C ILE A 94 -0.16 -14.73 -3.27
N ALA A 95 -1.03 -13.73 -3.20
CA ALA A 95 -2.25 -13.67 -4.00
C ALA A 95 -1.95 -13.63 -5.51
N ARG A 96 -0.90 -12.91 -5.93
CA ARG A 96 -0.42 -12.92 -7.31
C ARG A 96 0.16 -14.27 -7.71
N ALA A 97 0.99 -14.88 -6.87
CA ALA A 97 1.59 -16.19 -7.13
C ALA A 97 0.54 -17.30 -7.26
N GLN A 98 -0.55 -17.25 -6.50
CA GLN A 98 -1.66 -18.19 -6.62
C GLN A 98 -2.37 -18.10 -7.99
N ARG A 99 -2.39 -16.91 -8.60
CA ARG A 99 -3.01 -16.65 -9.91
C ARG A 99 -2.02 -16.74 -11.07
N ALA A 100 -0.73 -16.85 -10.79
CA ALA A 100 0.29 -16.98 -11.83
C ALA A 100 0.15 -18.35 -12.51
N PRO A 101 0.27 -18.42 -13.85
CA PRO A 101 0.27 -19.69 -14.56
C PRO A 101 1.43 -20.54 -14.04
N LYS A 102 1.13 -21.72 -13.51
CA LYS A 102 2.14 -22.73 -13.18
C LYS A 102 2.84 -23.06 -14.51
N LEU A 103 4.15 -22.82 -14.57
CA LEU A 103 5.04 -23.09 -15.71
C LEU A 103 4.44 -24.07 -16.73
N ILE A 104 4.04 -23.57 -17.91
CA ILE A 104 3.68 -24.44 -19.03
C ILE A 104 5.00 -24.96 -19.60
N LEU A 105 5.32 -26.22 -19.33
CA LEU A 105 6.48 -26.89 -19.93
C LEU A 105 6.25 -26.98 -21.46
N PRO A 106 7.14 -26.43 -22.29
CA PRO A 106 7.18 -26.80 -23.70
C PRO A 106 7.49 -28.30 -23.76
N ASP A 107 6.79 -29.05 -24.61
CA ASP A 107 7.01 -30.50 -24.84
C ASP A 107 6.61 -31.48 -23.72
N ALA A 108 5.55 -31.22 -22.96
CA ALA A 108 4.99 -32.19 -22.00
C ALA A 108 4.53 -33.55 -22.61
N ARG A 109 4.57 -33.72 -23.95
CA ARG A 109 4.10 -34.92 -24.68
C ARG A 109 5.21 -35.78 -25.31
N LYS A 110 6.50 -35.45 -25.20
CA LYS A 110 7.58 -36.24 -25.85
C LYS A 110 8.07 -37.46 -25.04
N HIS A 111 7.41 -37.82 -23.94
CA HIS A 111 7.79 -38.94 -23.07
C HIS A 111 6.65 -39.92 -22.74
N LEU A 112 5.65 -40.05 -23.61
CA LEU A 112 4.66 -41.14 -23.56
C LEU A 112 4.85 -42.08 -24.75
#